data_AF-A0A8T1N4C0-F1
#
_entry.id   AF-A0A8T1N4C0-F1
#
_cell.length_a   1.000
_cell.length_b   1.000
_cell.length_c   1.000
_cell.angle_alpha   90.00
_cell.angle_beta   90.00
_cell.angle_gamma   90.00
#
_symmetry.space_group_name_H-M   'P 1'
#
loop_
_entity.id
_entity.type
_entity.pdbx_description
1 polymer ?
#
loop_
_entity_poly.entity_id
_entity_poly.type
_entity_poly.pdbx_seq_one_letter_code
_entity_poly.pdbx_strand_id
1 'polypeptide(L)'
;MDLPLVEGDFIWSNSQGWSRLDRFHFSPSWEAHFPKLCQKRLSHVCSDHFPILLDYGGIHGGRLYFKFENMWLATDSFVENVRS
;
A
#
# COMPACT_ATOMS: atom_id res chain seq x y z
N MET A 1 -1.56 2.15 17.77
CA MET A 1 -0.71 3.32 17.45
C MET A 1 -0.83 3.63 15.96
N ASP A 2 -0.65 4.90 15.55
CA ASP A 2 -0.61 5.32 14.14
C ASP A 2 0.78 5.91 13.85
N LEU A 3 1.44 5.43 12.80
CA LEU A 3 2.78 5.89 12.42
C LEU A 3 2.69 7.19 11.60
N PRO A 4 3.68 8.09 11.68
CA PRO A 4 3.72 9.25 10.80
C PRO A 4 3.75 8.82 9.33
N LEU A 5 3.13 9.64 8.47
CA LEU A 5 3.19 9.45 7.02
C LEU A 5 4.41 10.19 6.51
N VAL A 6 5.20 9.50 5.71
CA VAL A 6 6.38 10.01 5.04
C VAL A 6 5.98 10.34 3.59
N GLU A 7 6.57 11.39 3.02
CA GLU A 7 6.33 11.85 1.64
C GLU A 7 4.91 12.42 1.37
N GLY A 8 4.26 12.93 2.42
CA GLY A 8 3.06 13.77 2.33
C GLY A 8 2.21 13.76 3.60
N ASP A 9 1.24 14.66 3.66
CA ASP A 9 0.36 14.84 4.84
C ASP A 9 -1.05 14.25 4.63
N PHE A 10 -1.43 14.02 3.38
CA PHE A 10 -2.77 13.58 2.98
C PHE A 10 -2.71 12.45 1.97
N ILE A 11 -3.73 11.61 1.97
CA ILE A 11 -3.80 10.39 1.14
C ILE A 11 -5.14 10.28 0.41
N TRP A 12 -6.00 11.27 0.57
CA TRP A 12 -7.24 11.39 -0.17
C TRP A 12 -7.50 12.86 -0.47
N SER A 13 -8.04 13.16 -1.66
CA SER A 13 -8.52 14.49 -2.02
C SER A 13 -9.68 14.43 -3.02
N ASN A 14 -10.70 15.24 -2.82
CA ASN A 14 -11.89 15.31 -3.68
C ASN A 14 -12.03 16.64 -4.43
N SER A 15 -10.93 17.26 -4.87
CA SER A 15 -10.87 18.61 -5.50
C SER A 15 -11.29 19.79 -4.62
N GLN A 16 -11.96 19.56 -3.49
CA GLN A 16 -12.43 20.59 -2.56
C GLN A 16 -11.63 20.59 -1.25
N GLY A 17 -10.99 19.48 -0.92
CA GLY A 17 -10.21 19.33 0.30
C GLY A 17 -9.31 18.11 0.28
N TRP A 18 -8.60 17.92 1.40
CA TRP A 18 -7.62 16.86 1.60
C TRP A 18 -7.86 16.22 2.96
N SER A 19 -7.72 14.90 3.03
CA SER A 19 -7.85 14.18 4.29
C SER A 19 -6.91 12.97 4.32
N ARG A 20 -6.67 12.47 5.54
CA ARG A 20 -5.99 11.19 5.76
C ARG A 20 -7.02 10.18 6.21
N LEU A 21 -7.51 9.35 5.29
CA LEU A 21 -8.56 8.36 5.55
C LEU A 21 -8.00 6.95 5.79
N ASP A 22 -7.07 6.51 4.95
CA ASP A 22 -6.37 5.21 5.02
C ASP A 22 -5.16 5.22 5.98
N ARG A 23 -5.10 4.27 6.91
CA ARG A 23 -4.01 4.15 7.90
C ARG A 23 -3.75 2.70 8.26
N PHE A 24 -2.50 2.35 8.50
CA PHE A 24 -2.15 1.09 9.13
C PHE A 24 -2.12 1.25 10.65
N HIS A 25 -2.88 0.39 11.32
CA HIS A 25 -2.91 0.33 12.79
C HIS A 25 -2.09 -0.84 13.30
N PHE A 26 -1.29 -0.58 14.34
CA PHE A 26 -0.41 -1.59 14.94
C PHE A 26 -0.61 -1.67 16.45
N SER A 27 -0.33 -2.86 16.98
CA SER A 27 -0.15 -3.07 18.41
C SER A 27 1.22 -2.59 18.86
N PRO A 28 1.39 -2.18 20.14
CA PRO A 28 2.70 -1.82 20.68
C PRO A 28 3.75 -2.93 20.55
N SER A 29 3.33 -4.20 20.68
CA SER A 29 4.23 -5.34 20.51
C SER A 29 4.77 -5.49 19.09
N TRP A 30 3.95 -5.16 18.08
CA TRP A 30 4.36 -5.20 16.67
C TRP A 30 5.35 -4.08 16.35
N GLU A 31 5.08 -2.87 16.84
CA GLU A 31 5.98 -1.72 16.69
C GLU A 31 7.35 -1.98 17.30
N ALA A 32 7.38 -2.56 18.51
CA ALA A 32 8.63 -2.96 19.17
C ALA A 32 9.42 -4.00 18.36
N HIS A 33 8.74 -4.89 17.62
CA HIS A 33 9.38 -5.89 16.78
C HIS A 33 9.92 -5.31 15.46
N PHE A 34 9.25 -4.28 14.92
CA PHE A 34 9.61 -3.67 13.65
C PHE A 34 9.81 -2.14 13.77
N PRO A 35 10.84 -1.70 14.50
CA PRO A 35 11.01 -0.28 14.86
C PRO A 35 11.35 0.65 13.70
N LYS A 36 11.67 0.10 12.52
CA LYS A 36 12.00 0.86 11.30
C LYS A 36 10.84 0.94 10.31
N LEU A 37 9.65 0.44 10.66
CA LEU A 37 8.47 0.60 9.81
C LEU A 37 8.10 2.07 9.71
N CYS A 38 7.81 2.51 8.50
CA CYS A 38 7.20 3.79 8.21
C CYS A 38 6.04 3.61 7.23
N GLN A 39 5.06 4.51 7.33
CA GLN A 39 4.01 4.61 6.32
C GLN A 39 4.48 5.62 5.28
N LYS A 40 4.55 5.23 4.00
CA LYS A 40 4.89 6.12 2.89
C LYS A 40 3.70 6.33 1.99
N ARG A 41 3.52 7.56 1.53
CA ARG A 41 2.55 7.88 0.48
C ARG A 41 3.19 7.66 -0.89
N LEU A 42 2.50 6.93 -1.76
CA LEU A 42 2.89 6.79 -3.16
C LEU A 42 2.13 7.79 -4.05
N SER A 43 2.66 8.06 -5.25
CA SER A 43 1.92 8.81 -6.26
C SER A 43 0.69 8.02 -6.74
N HIS A 44 -0.40 8.73 -7.04
CA HIS A 44 -1.57 8.16 -7.72
C HIS A 44 -1.63 8.66 -9.16
N VAL A 45 -2.43 7.98 -9.99
CA VAL A 45 -2.65 8.37 -11.40
C VAL A 45 -4.12 8.71 -11.64
N CYS A 46 -5.05 7.81 -11.28
CA CYS A 46 -6.48 7.95 -11.64
C CYS A 46 -7.45 7.80 -10.46
N SER A 47 -6.96 7.79 -9.21
CA SER A 47 -7.79 7.66 -8.01
C SER A 47 -7.76 8.95 -7.21
N ASP A 48 -8.85 9.28 -6.52
CA ASP A 48 -8.88 10.33 -5.50
C ASP A 48 -8.11 9.92 -4.23
N HIS A 49 -7.75 8.64 -4.11
CA HIS A 49 -6.85 8.10 -3.09
C HIS A 49 -5.40 7.97 -3.60
N PHE A 50 -4.46 8.34 -2.72
CA PHE A 50 -3.04 8.02 -2.83
C PHE A 50 -2.78 6.65 -2.18
N PRO A 51 -2.16 5.70 -2.89
CA PRO A 51 -1.76 4.44 -2.28
C PRO A 51 -0.80 4.67 -1.11
N ILE A 52 -0.96 3.91 -0.03
CA ILE A 52 -0.05 3.90 1.12
C ILE A 52 0.76 2.61 1.17
N LEU A 53 2.05 2.75 1.42
CA LEU A 53 3.00 1.65 1.55
C LEU A 53 3.48 1.57 2.99
N LEU A 54 3.46 0.36 3.54
CA LEU A 54 4.19 0.07 4.77
C LEU A 54 5.62 -0.34 4.40
N ASP A 55 6.58 0.54 4.65
CA ASP A 55 7.98 0.40 4.24
C ASP A 55 8.88 0.18 5.47
N TYR A 56 9.71 -0.86 5.42
CA TYR A 56 10.73 -1.16 6.44
C TYR A 56 12.14 -0.68 6.02
N GLY A 57 12.22 0.18 4.99
CA GLY A 57 13.49 0.61 4.38
C GLY A 57 13.94 -0.31 3.25
N GLY A 58 13.00 -0.83 2.45
CA GLY A 58 13.28 -1.69 1.30
C GLY A 58 13.53 -3.17 1.63
N ILE A 59 13.04 -4.06 0.75
CA ILE A 59 13.45 -5.46 0.72
C ILE A 59 14.86 -5.50 0.09
N HIS A 60 15.89 -5.19 0.88
CA HIS A 60 17.26 -5.36 0.44
C HIS A 60 17.62 -6.86 0.46
N GLY A 61 17.40 -7.54 -0.67
CA GLY A 61 18.13 -8.79 -0.98
C GLY A 61 17.33 -10.08 -1.12
N GLY A 62 16.18 -10.07 -1.78
CA GLY A 62 15.47 -11.32 -2.15
C GLY A 62 14.74 -11.22 -3.49
N ARG A 63 14.59 -12.36 -4.19
CA ARG A 63 13.77 -12.46 -5.40
C ARG A 63 12.33 -12.09 -5.02
N LEU A 64 11.80 -11.04 -5.64
CA LEU A 64 10.38 -10.68 -5.49
C LEU A 64 9.54 -11.86 -5.99
N TYR A 65 8.76 -12.46 -5.10
CA TYR A 65 7.82 -13.50 -5.49
C TYR A 65 6.58 -12.82 -6.08
N PHE A 66 6.15 -13.29 -7.24
CA PHE A 66 4.87 -12.91 -7.81
C PHE A 66 3.75 -13.43 -6.91
N LYS A 67 2.92 -12.53 -6.37
CA LYS A 67 1.70 -12.86 -5.66
C LYS A 67 0.52 -12.45 -6.54
N PHE A 68 -0.45 -13.33 -6.68
CA PHE A 68 -1.71 -13.03 -7.36
C PHE A 68 -2.87 -13.55 -6.51
N GLU A 69 -4.02 -12.87 -6.59
CA GLU A 69 -5.23 -13.34 -5.92
C GLU A 69 -5.82 -14.51 -6.70
N ASN A 70 -6.04 -15.64 -6.02
CA ASN A 70 -6.61 -16.84 -6.67
C ASN A 70 -8.01 -16.60 -7.25
N MET A 71 -8.73 -15.59 -6.77
CA MET A 71 -10.05 -15.21 -7.30
C MET A 71 -10.01 -14.86 -8.79
N TRP A 72 -8.87 -14.36 -9.30
CA TRP A 72 -8.75 -14.00 -10.72
C TRP A 72 -8.88 -15.21 -11.64
N LEU A 73 -8.55 -16.42 -11.17
CA LEU A 73 -8.74 -17.66 -11.93
C LEU A 73 -10.22 -18.00 -12.15
N ALA A 74 -11.13 -17.44 -11.34
CA ALA A 74 -12.56 -17.63 -11.49
C ALA A 74 -13.20 -16.69 -12.54
N THR A 75 -12.44 -15.73 -13.07
CA THR A 75 -12.92 -14.85 -14.14
C THR A 75 -12.76 -15.54 -15.49
N ASP A 76 -13.87 -15.74 -16.21
CA ASP A 76 -13.92 -16.52 -17.46
C ASP A 76 -12.87 -16.09 -18.50
N SER A 77 -12.55 -14.80 -18.57
CA SER A 77 -11.60 -14.24 -19.54
C SER A 77 -10.15 -14.14 -19.04
N PHE A 78 -9.84 -14.56 -17.81
CA PHE A 78 -8.52 -14.31 -17.22
C PHE A 78 -7.38 -14.94 -18.01
N VAL A 79 -7.54 -16.20 -18.43
CA VAL A 79 -6.50 -16.94 -19.15
C VAL A 79 -6.20 -16.30 -20.52
N GLU A 80 -7.24 -15.82 -21.22
CA GLU A 80 -7.08 -15.13 -22.50
C GLU A 80 -6.40 -13.78 -22.33
N ASN A 81 -6.81 -13.01 -21.31
CA ASN A 81 -6.28 -11.68 -21.02
C ASN A 81 -4.80 -11.65 -20.61
N VAL A 82 -4.30 -12.72 -19.97
CA VAL A 82 -2.90 -12.80 -19.51
C VAL A 82 -1.95 -13.33 -20.60
N ARG A 83 -2.48 -13.96 -21.65
CA ARG A 83 -1.69 -14.56 -22.73
C ARG A 83 -1.44 -13.62 -23.92
N SER A 84 -2.15 -12.49 -24.01
CA SER A 84 -1.96 -11.44 -25.03
C SER A 84 -0.84 -10.49 -24.66
#